data_AF-A0A1Z8MI83-F1
#
_entry.id   AF-A0A1Z8MI83-F1
#
_cell.length_a   1.000
_cell.length_b   1.000
_cell.length_c   1.000
_cell.angle_alpha   90.00
_cell.angle_beta   90.00
_cell.angle_gamma   90.00
#
_symmetry.space_group_name_H-M   'P 1'
#
loop_
_entity.id
_entity.type
_entity.pdbx_description
1 polymer ?
#
loop_
_entity_poly.entity_id
_entity_poly.type
_entity_poly.pdbx_seq_one_letter_code
_entity_poly.pdbx_strand_id
1 'polypeptide(L)'
;MRFSDLEIEAARRLRRGGLSWVPRAGNYVYDETGLCKQASPFQDKLYYILNDPYFTRAVGGVVRFKEIMLWLPTWDDLRGGLRGLGVYDADVARLLRERKAIKSGQERLALYELLESRLFNAFTTPATSCDRGWI
;
A
#
# COMPACT_ATOMS: atom_id res chain seq x y z
N MET A 1 -13.26 -3.00 8.98
CA MET A 1 -11.83 -2.66 8.80
C MET A 1 -11.60 -1.25 9.33
N ARG A 2 -10.52 -1.00 10.08
CA ARG A 2 -10.11 0.35 10.51
C ARG A 2 -8.62 0.51 10.25
N PHE A 3 -8.20 1.73 9.95
CA PHE A 3 -6.81 2.11 9.74
C PHE A 3 -6.46 3.24 10.71
N SER A 4 -5.33 3.10 11.40
CA SER A 4 -4.80 4.16 12.26
C SER A 4 -4.21 5.30 11.45
N ASP A 5 -4.05 6.47 12.06
CA ASP A 5 -3.43 7.62 11.40
C ASP A 5 -1.99 7.33 10.94
N LEU A 6 -1.26 6.50 11.69
CA LEU A 6 0.08 6.05 11.32
C LEU A 6 0.07 5.20 10.04
N GLU A 7 -0.93 4.34 9.88
CA GLU A 7 -1.08 3.52 8.67
C GLU A 7 -1.50 4.36 7.46
N ILE A 8 -2.37 5.35 7.66
CA ILE A 8 -2.76 6.29 6.61
C ILE A 8 -1.52 7.09 6.17
N GLU A 9 -0.70 7.58 7.11
CA GLU A 9 0.53 8.29 6.75
C GLU A 9 1.56 7.39 6.06
N ALA A 10 1.68 6.12 6.49
CA ALA A 10 2.53 5.15 5.83
C ALA A 10 2.07 4.87 4.39
N ALA A 11 0.77 4.77 4.15
CA ALA A 11 0.21 4.66 2.80
C ALA A 11 0.54 5.89 1.93
N ARG A 12 0.50 7.10 2.49
CA ARG A 12 0.94 8.31 1.77
C ARG A 12 2.41 8.24 1.38
N ARG A 13 3.27 7.76 2.28
CA ARG A 13 4.70 7.55 1.98
C ARG A 13 4.89 6.54 0.86
N LEU A 14 4.17 5.41 0.89
CA LEU A 14 4.20 4.44 -0.22
C LEU A 14 3.78 5.06 -1.57
N ARG A 15 2.70 5.86 -1.59
CA ARG A 15 2.27 6.59 -2.79
C ARG A 15 3.38 7.53 -3.29
N ARG A 16 4.01 8.30 -2.39
CA ARG A 16 5.15 9.18 -2.72
C ARG A 16 6.36 8.39 -3.23
N GLY A 17 6.59 7.20 -2.69
CA GLY A 17 7.61 6.26 -3.14
C GLY A 17 7.30 5.56 -4.46
N GLY A 18 6.22 5.93 -5.16
CA GLY A 18 5.91 5.41 -6.48
C GLY A 18 5.25 4.03 -6.46
N LEU A 19 4.62 3.60 -5.35
CA LEU A 19 3.86 2.36 -5.31
C LEU A 19 2.76 2.39 -6.40
N SER A 20 2.97 1.59 -7.43
CA SER A 20 1.98 1.42 -8.49
C SER A 20 0.81 0.60 -7.95
N TRP A 21 -0.39 1.11 -8.16
CA TRP A 21 -1.63 0.40 -7.86
C TRP A 21 -2.70 0.75 -8.89
N VAL A 22 -3.67 -0.15 -9.03
CA VAL A 22 -4.84 0.02 -9.89
C VAL A 22 -6.08 -0.17 -9.03
N PRO A 23 -7.05 0.76 -9.06
CA PRO A 23 -8.34 0.59 -8.41
C PRO A 23 -9.02 -0.70 -8.87
N ARG A 24 -9.56 -1.44 -7.91
CA ARG A 24 -10.32 -2.67 -8.15
C ARG A 24 -11.32 -2.87 -7.01
N ALA A 25 -12.39 -3.61 -7.31
CA ALA A 25 -13.27 -4.10 -6.28
C ALA A 25 -12.46 -4.88 -5.24
N GLY A 26 -12.74 -4.63 -3.96
CA GLY A 26 -11.96 -5.20 -2.86
C GLY A 26 -10.95 -4.26 -2.21
N ASN A 27 -10.57 -3.15 -2.86
CA ASN A 27 -9.62 -2.22 -2.28
C ASN A 27 -10.30 -1.29 -1.24
N TYR A 28 -9.58 -1.00 -0.17
CA TYR A 28 -9.90 0.11 0.74
C TYR A 28 -9.20 1.39 0.26
N VAL A 29 -9.91 2.51 0.30
CA VAL A 29 -9.39 3.82 -0.08
C VAL A 29 -9.78 4.88 0.93
N TYR A 30 -8.90 5.85 1.14
CA TYR A 30 -9.15 7.02 1.96
C TYR A 30 -9.34 8.25 1.06
N ASP A 31 -10.47 8.93 1.22
CA ASP A 31 -10.76 10.18 0.51
C ASP A 31 -10.07 11.35 1.20
N GLU A 32 -9.00 11.84 0.60
CA GLU A 32 -8.22 12.95 1.16
C GLU A 32 -8.90 14.31 0.95
N THR A 33 -9.88 14.38 0.05
CA THR A 33 -10.50 15.64 -0.40
C THR A 33 -11.90 15.87 0.18
N GLY A 34 -12.55 14.83 0.70
CA GLY A 34 -13.95 14.89 1.13
C GLY A 34 -14.92 15.01 -0.06
N LEU A 35 -14.56 14.43 -1.20
CA LEU A 35 -15.42 14.28 -2.37
C LEU A 35 -16.67 13.45 -2.03
N CYS A 36 -16.48 12.32 -1.36
CA CYS A 36 -17.54 11.46 -0.89
C CYS A 36 -18.27 12.12 0.28
N LYS A 37 -19.51 12.57 0.04
CA LYS A 37 -20.36 13.20 1.06
C LYS A 37 -21.06 12.20 1.97
N GLN A 38 -21.16 10.95 1.54
CA GLN A 38 -21.79 9.90 2.33
C GLN A 38 -20.84 9.45 3.45
N ALA A 39 -21.39 9.32 4.66
CA ALA A 39 -20.65 8.75 5.78
C ALA A 39 -20.20 7.32 5.46
N SER A 40 -18.96 7.00 5.80
CA SER A 40 -18.44 5.66 5.66
C SER A 40 -18.95 4.74 6.79
N PRO A 41 -19.28 3.47 6.49
CA PRO A 41 -19.61 2.49 7.52
C PRO A 41 -18.39 1.96 8.30
N PHE A 42 -17.15 2.36 7.93
CA PHE A 42 -15.91 1.84 8.52
C PHE A 42 -15.24 2.83 9.48
N GLN A 43 -14.89 4.01 8.97
CA GLN A 43 -14.38 5.17 9.70
C GLN A 43 -14.46 6.39 8.76
N ASP A 44 -14.40 7.61 9.30
CA ASP A 44 -14.49 8.82 8.47
C ASP A 44 -13.56 8.76 7.25
N LYS A 45 -14.13 9.11 6.07
CA LYS A 45 -13.46 9.13 4.75
C LYS A 45 -12.86 7.80 4.25
N LEU A 46 -13.08 6.68 4.92
CA LEU A 46 -12.61 5.36 4.48
C LEU A 46 -13.66 4.63 3.66
N TYR A 47 -13.43 4.35 2.39
CA TYR A 47 -14.38 3.65 1.53
C TYR A 47 -13.83 2.30 1.09
N TYR A 48 -14.75 1.39 0.76
CA TYR A 48 -14.45 0.10 0.16
C TYR A 48 -15.00 0.08 -1.25
N ILE A 49 -14.17 -0.24 -2.23
CA ILE A 49 -14.59 -0.27 -3.63
C ILE A 49 -15.42 -1.54 -3.83
N LEU A 50 -16.74 -1.37 -4.02
CA LEU A 50 -17.67 -2.46 -4.33
C LEU A 50 -17.75 -2.74 -5.84
N ASN A 51 -17.74 -1.67 -6.66
CA ASN A 51 -17.89 -1.77 -8.11
C ASN A 51 -17.06 -0.69 -8.81
N ASP A 52 -15.92 -1.10 -9.37
CA ASP A 52 -14.88 -0.21 -9.90
C ASP A 52 -15.35 0.68 -11.08
N PRO A 53 -16.03 0.16 -12.14
CA PRO A 53 -16.44 0.98 -13.26
C PRO A 53 -17.40 2.13 -12.89
N TYR A 54 -18.30 1.91 -11.91
CA TYR A 54 -19.23 2.94 -11.48
C TYR A 54 -18.52 4.02 -10.65
N PHE A 55 -17.68 3.59 -9.71
CA PHE A 55 -16.99 4.50 -8.81
C PHE A 55 -15.94 5.34 -9.55
N THR A 56 -15.19 4.73 -10.46
CA THR A 56 -14.21 5.41 -11.29
C THR A 56 -14.87 6.43 -12.23
N ARG A 57 -16.03 6.11 -12.84
CA ARG A 57 -16.76 7.09 -13.66
C ARG A 57 -17.26 8.28 -12.84
N ALA A 58 -17.79 8.04 -11.65
CA ALA A 58 -18.29 9.09 -10.77
C ALA A 58 -17.18 10.10 -10.35
N VAL A 59 -15.93 9.64 -10.25
CA VAL A 59 -14.77 10.46 -9.86
C VAL A 59 -14.05 11.10 -11.06
N GLY A 60 -14.49 10.82 -12.29
CA GLY A 60 -13.91 11.40 -13.51
C GLY A 60 -12.74 10.62 -14.11
N GLY A 61 -12.67 9.30 -13.88
CA GLY A 61 -11.69 8.38 -14.47
C GLY A 61 -10.59 7.93 -13.50
N VAL A 62 -9.83 6.91 -13.90
CA VAL A 62 -8.84 6.22 -13.05
C VAL A 62 -7.71 7.15 -12.60
N VAL A 63 -7.30 8.09 -13.45
CA VAL A 63 -6.20 9.03 -13.13
C VAL A 63 -6.61 9.94 -11.97
N ARG A 64 -7.71 10.66 -12.13
CA ARG A 64 -8.27 11.54 -11.09
C ARG A 64 -8.63 10.77 -9.83
N PHE A 65 -9.08 9.53 -9.98
CA PHE A 65 -9.33 8.64 -8.85
C PHE A 65 -8.07 8.43 -8.01
N LYS A 66 -6.93 8.10 -8.63
CA LYS A 66 -5.66 7.86 -7.92
C LYS A 66 -5.07 9.12 -7.28
N GLU A 67 -5.42 10.30 -7.79
CA GLU A 67 -5.02 11.59 -7.20
C GLU A 67 -5.81 11.90 -5.92
N ILE A 68 -7.11 11.62 -5.92
CA ILE A 68 -8.02 11.95 -4.82
C ILE A 68 -8.04 10.87 -3.73
N MET A 69 -8.02 9.60 -4.16
CA MET A 69 -8.19 8.45 -3.30
C MET A 69 -6.83 7.83 -2.99
N LEU A 70 -6.49 7.80 -1.70
CA LEU A 70 -5.32 7.11 -1.21
C LEU A 70 -5.67 5.63 -1.02
N TRP A 71 -4.98 4.73 -1.73
CA TRP A 71 -5.13 3.30 -1.47
C TRP A 71 -4.60 2.93 -0.09
N LEU A 72 -5.37 2.14 0.65
CA LEU A 72 -5.02 1.59 1.95
C LEU A 72 -4.90 0.06 1.84
N PRO A 73 -3.72 -0.46 1.44
CA PRO A 73 -3.41 -1.88 1.43
C PRO A 73 -3.82 -2.60 2.71
N THR A 74 -4.51 -3.73 2.53
CA THR A 74 -4.75 -4.69 3.61
C THR A 74 -3.49 -5.49 3.93
N TRP A 75 -3.55 -6.36 4.94
CA TRP A 75 -2.46 -7.26 5.26
C TRP A 75 -2.09 -8.18 4.07
N ASP A 76 -3.10 -8.70 3.36
CA ASP A 76 -2.88 -9.55 2.19
C ASP A 76 -2.28 -8.77 1.01
N ASP A 77 -2.73 -7.53 0.77
CA ASP A 77 -2.16 -6.67 -0.27
C ASP A 77 -0.68 -6.38 -0.01
N LEU A 78 -0.32 -6.01 1.23
CA LEU A 78 1.06 -5.72 1.62
C LEU A 78 1.96 -6.93 1.44
N ARG A 79 1.50 -8.12 1.86
CA ARG A 79 2.25 -9.37 1.66
C ARG A 79 2.35 -9.75 0.19
N GLY A 80 1.31 -9.48 -0.60
CA GLY A 80 1.36 -9.59 -2.06
C GLY A 80 2.48 -8.74 -2.66
N GLY A 81 2.53 -7.46 -2.28
CA GLY A 81 3.59 -6.54 -2.71
C GLY A 81 4.99 -6.98 -2.27
N LEU A 82 5.15 -7.38 -1.01
CA LEU A 82 6.41 -7.88 -0.46
C LEU A 82 6.92 -9.13 -1.18
N ARG A 83 6.04 -10.09 -1.48
CA ARG A 83 6.39 -11.28 -2.26
C ARG A 83 6.88 -10.93 -3.66
N GLY A 84 6.26 -9.92 -4.29
CA GLY A 84 6.72 -9.37 -5.58
C GLY A 84 8.13 -8.78 -5.52
N LEU A 85 8.60 -8.38 -4.33
CA LEU A 85 9.96 -7.87 -4.08
C LEU A 85 10.89 -8.95 -3.48
N GLY A 86 10.51 -10.23 -3.51
CA GLY A 86 11.32 -11.34 -3.01
C GLY A 86 11.37 -11.44 -1.47
N VAL A 87 10.46 -10.78 -0.75
CA VAL A 87 10.34 -10.88 0.71
C VAL A 87 9.22 -11.86 1.04
N TYR A 88 9.57 -12.98 1.67
CA TYR A 88 8.65 -14.08 1.90
C TYR A 88 8.19 -14.17 3.35
N ASP A 89 7.31 -15.13 3.60
CA ASP A 89 6.61 -15.34 4.87
C ASP A 89 7.56 -15.47 6.07
N ALA A 90 8.72 -16.13 5.89
CA ALA A 90 9.73 -16.28 6.93
C ALA A 90 10.37 -14.94 7.32
N ASP A 91 10.66 -14.07 6.35
CA ASP A 91 11.21 -12.73 6.59
C ASP A 91 10.21 -11.84 7.30
N VAL A 92 8.95 -11.89 6.87
CA VAL A 92 7.84 -11.18 7.51
C VAL A 92 7.68 -11.64 8.96
N ALA A 93 7.62 -12.95 9.20
CA ALA A 93 7.46 -13.50 10.54
C ALA A 93 8.63 -13.12 11.47
N ARG A 94 9.86 -13.12 10.95
CA ARG A 94 11.05 -12.66 11.66
C ARG A 94 10.93 -11.18 12.04
N LEU A 95 10.62 -10.31 11.08
CA LEU A 95 10.48 -8.86 11.30
C LEU A 95 9.40 -8.56 12.36
N LEU A 96 8.23 -9.17 12.24
CA LEU A 96 7.12 -8.95 13.17
C LEU A 96 7.48 -9.38 14.60
N ARG A 97 8.28 -10.45 14.75
CA ARG A 97 8.77 -10.93 16.04
C ARG A 97 9.80 -9.98 16.64
N GLU A 98 10.81 -9.60 15.86
CA GLU A 98 11.88 -8.68 16.28
C GLU A 98 11.31 -7.34 16.76
N ARG A 99 10.33 -6.81 16.02
CA ARG A 99 9.65 -5.55 16.36
C ARG A 99 8.56 -5.70 17.43
N LYS A 100 8.28 -6.92 17.90
CA LYS A 100 7.15 -7.23 18.79
C LYS A 100 5.81 -6.68 18.27
N ALA A 101 5.68 -6.57 16.94
CA ALA A 101 4.57 -5.89 16.28
C ALA A 101 3.22 -6.57 16.53
N ILE A 102 3.22 -7.90 16.72
CA ILE A 102 2.03 -8.66 17.09
C ILE A 102 1.55 -8.27 18.49
N LYS A 103 2.48 -8.16 19.45
CA LYS A 103 2.15 -7.81 20.82
C LYS A 103 1.65 -6.36 20.95
N SER A 104 2.12 -5.47 20.09
CA SER A 104 1.71 -4.07 20.07
C SER A 104 0.52 -3.76 19.14
N GLY A 105 -0.01 -4.75 18.40
CA GLY A 105 -1.10 -4.56 17.44
C GLY A 105 -0.73 -3.68 16.25
N GLN A 106 0.55 -3.66 15.86
CA GLN A 106 1.12 -2.83 14.80
C GLN A 106 1.63 -3.67 13.63
N GLU A 107 1.11 -4.88 13.43
CA GLU A 107 1.59 -5.80 12.41
C GLU A 107 1.50 -5.18 11.02
N ARG A 108 0.33 -4.61 10.70
CA ARG A 108 0.09 -4.03 9.38
C ARG A 108 0.94 -2.77 9.16
N LEU A 109 1.09 -1.91 10.17
CA LEU A 109 2.03 -0.78 10.11
C LEU A 109 3.47 -1.24 9.84
N ALA A 110 3.94 -2.29 10.52
CA ALA A 110 5.27 -2.84 10.27
C ALA A 110 5.43 -3.39 8.84
N LEU A 111 4.36 -3.92 8.23
CA LEU A 111 4.38 -4.33 6.82
C LEU A 111 4.41 -3.14 5.86
N TYR A 112 3.69 -2.06 6.15
CA TYR A 112 3.78 -0.81 5.38
C TYR A 112 5.23 -0.31 5.31
N GLU A 113 5.88 -0.21 6.47
CA GLU A 113 7.26 0.30 6.58
C GLU A 113 8.27 -0.64 5.90
N LEU A 114 8.06 -1.95 5.99
CA LEU A 114 8.90 -2.92 5.29
C LEU A 114 8.75 -2.79 3.77
N LEU A 115 7.52 -2.66 3.27
CA LEU A 115 7.28 -2.46 1.84
C LEU A 115 7.90 -1.15 1.34
N GLU A 116 7.75 -0.07 2.10
CA GLU A 116 8.35 1.24 1.83
C GLU A 116 9.88 1.13 1.69
N SER A 117 10.53 0.50 2.68
CA SER A 117 11.98 0.29 2.69
C SER A 117 12.46 -0.52 1.48
N ARG A 118 11.68 -1.52 1.06
CA ARG A 118 12.04 -2.38 -0.08
C ARG A 118 11.84 -1.69 -1.41
N LEU A 119 10.77 -0.92 -1.57
CA LEU A 119 10.57 -0.08 -2.75
C LEU A 119 11.72 0.91 -2.92
N PHE A 120 12.08 1.62 -1.84
CA PHE A 120 13.18 2.58 -1.89
C PHE A 120 14.53 1.92 -2.27
N ASN A 121 14.84 0.75 -1.71
CA ASN A 121 16.07 0.02 -2.04
C ASN A 121 16.07 -0.52 -3.48
N ALA A 122 14.92 -0.95 -4.00
CA ALA A 122 14.79 -1.41 -5.37
C ALA A 122 15.05 -0.29 -6.39
N PHE A 123 14.73 0.97 -6.06
CA PHE A 123 14.97 2.12 -6.93
C PHE A 123 16.40 2.69 -6.84
N THR A 124 17.15 2.37 -5.78
CA THR A 124 18.48 2.92 -5.52
C THR A 124 19.63 1.97 -5.85
N THR A 125 19.34 0.71 -6.20
CA THR A 125 20.37 -0.23 -6.66
C THR A 125 20.60 -0.03 -8.16
N PRO A 126 21.72 0.57 -8.61
CA PRO A 126 22.06 0.56 -10.04
C PRO A 126 22.25 -0.89 -10.47
N ALA A 127 21.67 -1.27 -11.60
CA ALA A 127 21.94 -2.56 -12.22
C ALA A 127 23.45 -2.69 -12.42
N THR A 128 24.10 -3.56 -11.65
CA THR A 128 25.52 -3.89 -11.85
C THR A 128 25.63 -4.43 -13.27
N SER A 129 26.22 -3.63 -14.16
CA SER A 129 26.53 -4.02 -15.52
C SER A 129 27.37 -5.29 -15.47
N CYS A 130 26.83 -6.34 -16.08
CA CYS A 130 27.50 -7.59 -16.30
C CYS A 130 28.66 -7.33 -17.27
N ASP A 131 29.85 -7.03 -16.75
CA ASP A 131 31.10 -7.15 -17.49
C ASP A 131 31.34 -8.65 -17.74
N ARG A 132 30.76 -9.16 -18.83
CA ARG A 132 31.29 -10.35 -19.49
C ARG A 132 32.58 -9.95 -20.22
N GLY A 133 33.66 -9.93 -19.46
CA GLY A 133 35.03 -9.96 -19.97
C GLY A 133 35.31 -11.32 -20.59
N TRP A 134 35.72 -11.29 -21.84
CA TRP A 134 36.10 -12.41 -22.71
C TRP A 134 37.26 -13.21 -22.13
N ILE A 135 37.15 -14.54 -22.16
CA ILE A 135 38.27 -15.47 -22.36
C ILE A 135 37.78 -16.59 -23.28
#